data_AF-A0A2V3I1I6-F1
#
_entry.id   AF-A0A2V3I1I6-F1
#
_cell.length_a   1.000
_cell.length_b   1.000
_cell.length_c   1.000
_cell.angle_alpha   90.00
_cell.angle_beta   90.00
_cell.angle_gamma   90.00
#
_symmetry.space_group_name_H-M   'P 1'
#
loop_
_entity.id
_entity.type
_entity.pdbx_description
1 polymer ?
#
loop_
_entity_poly.entity_id
_entity_poly.type
_entity_poly.pdbx_seq_one_letter_code
_entity_poly.pdbx_strand_id
1 'polypeptide(L)'
;MAVSPELVFAITAFAGAAALTSLCVLLALLGTINPYHRPAVPVLGAFTVIVLATYATAGAHDVEFGLDALRLTMAEGVLAIIRILPLAFMILTVMLLRASFRKRPEDPLLALLEAKSGSA
;
A
#
# COMPACT_ATOMS: atom_id res chain seq x y z
N MET A 1 2.13 -15.52 -29.54
CA MET A 1 3.38 -15.33 -28.77
C MET A 1 3.06 -15.77 -27.35
N ALA A 2 3.65 -16.85 -26.85
CA ALA A 2 3.32 -17.34 -25.51
C ALA A 2 3.85 -16.34 -24.47
N VAL A 3 2.97 -15.86 -23.59
CA VAL A 3 3.33 -14.97 -22.48
C VAL A 3 4.10 -15.79 -21.45
N SER A 4 5.23 -15.28 -20.94
CA SER A 4 6.00 -15.98 -19.92
C SER A 4 5.24 -16.01 -18.59
N PRO A 5 5.39 -17.08 -17.78
CA PRO A 5 4.69 -17.19 -16.49
C PRO A 5 5.04 -16.05 -15.53
N GLU A 6 6.28 -15.57 -15.57
CA GLU A 6 6.73 -14.40 -14.80
C GLU A 6 5.99 -13.11 -15.20
N LEU A 7 5.68 -12.94 -16.49
CA LEU A 7 4.95 -11.77 -16.96
C LEU A 7 3.48 -11.84 -16.55
N VAL A 8 2.86 -13.02 -16.63
CA VAL A 8 1.50 -13.26 -16.11
C VAL A 8 1.43 -12.89 -14.63
N PHE A 9 2.38 -13.41 -13.85
CA PHE A 9 2.49 -13.12 -12.42
C PHE A 9 2.64 -11.63 -12.12
N ALA A 10 3.51 -10.92 -12.84
CA ALA A 10 3.73 -9.49 -12.62
C ALA A 10 2.48 -8.67 -12.95
N ILE A 11 1.79 -9.01 -14.05
CA ILE A 11 0.54 -8.36 -14.46
C ILE A 11 -0.55 -8.58 -13.41
N THR A 12 -0.75 -9.82 -12.94
CA THR A 12 -1.83 -10.15 -12.02
C THR A 12 -1.57 -9.59 -10.62
N ALA A 13 -0.32 -9.60 -10.16
CA ALA A 13 0.06 -8.95 -8.90
C ALA A 13 -0.15 -7.44 -8.95
N PHE A 14 0.25 -6.78 -10.04
CA PHE A 14 0.03 -5.33 -10.22
C PHE A 14 -1.46 -4.99 -10.32
N ALA A 15 -2.21 -5.71 -11.16
CA ALA A 15 -3.65 -5.52 -11.33
C ALA A 15 -4.39 -5.73 -10.01
N GLY A 16 -4.10 -6.82 -9.29
CA GLY A 16 -4.70 -7.11 -8.00
C GLY A 16 -4.40 -6.02 -6.96
N ALA A 17 -3.15 -5.57 -6.86
CA ALA A 17 -2.77 -4.50 -5.94
C ALA A 17 -3.45 -3.16 -6.28
N ALA A 18 -3.56 -2.82 -7.56
CA ALA A 18 -4.27 -1.64 -8.03
C ALA A 18 -5.76 -1.70 -7.66
N ALA A 19 -6.41 -2.83 -7.95
CA ALA A 19 -7.83 -3.05 -7.62
C ALA A 19 -8.09 -2.97 -6.11
N LEU A 20 -7.23 -3.60 -5.30
CA LEU A 20 -7.34 -3.59 -3.85
C LEU A 20 -7.14 -2.18 -3.27
N THR A 21 -6.18 -1.43 -3.80
CA THR A 21 -5.95 -0.03 -3.39
C THR A 21 -7.14 0.84 -3.77
N SER A 22 -7.70 0.67 -4.97
CA SER A 22 -8.92 1.36 -5.39
C SER A 22 -10.12 1.02 -4.52
N LEU A 23 -10.24 -0.23 -4.06
CA LEU A 23 -11.26 -0.62 -3.07
C LEU A 23 -11.06 0.11 -1.74
N CYS A 24 -9.82 0.21 -1.24
CA CYS A 24 -9.52 1.00 -0.04
C CYS A 24 -9.90 2.48 -0.21
N VAL A 25 -9.66 3.07 -1.38
CA VAL A 25 -10.09 4.44 -1.71
C VAL A 25 -11.62 4.56 -1.68
N LEU A 26 -12.35 3.62 -2.27
CA LEU A 26 -13.82 3.62 -2.22
C LEU A 26 -14.35 3.53 -0.79
N LEU A 27 -13.78 2.64 0.03
CA LEU A 27 -14.14 2.50 1.44
C LEU A 27 -13.83 3.76 2.25
N ALA A 28 -12.68 4.38 2.02
CA ALA A 28 -12.30 5.62 2.68
C ALA A 28 -13.27 6.76 2.31
N LEU A 29 -13.61 6.91 1.03
CA LEU A 29 -14.55 7.92 0.55
C LEU A 29 -15.96 7.71 1.12
N LEU A 30 -16.39 6.46 1.27
CA LEU A 30 -17.68 6.12 1.89
C LEU A 30 -17.68 6.43 3.39
N GLY A 31 -16.57 6.17 4.08
CA GLY A 31 -16.41 6.44 5.51
C GLY A 31 -16.28 7.94 5.83
N THR A 32 -15.72 8.73 4.92
CA THR A 32 -15.64 10.18 5.07
C THR A 32 -16.90 10.85 4.51
N ILE A 33 -17.98 10.87 5.29
CA ILE A 33 -19.23 11.60 4.97
C ILE A 33 -18.96 13.12 5.09
N ASN A 34 -18.15 13.67 4.18
CA ASN A 34 -17.77 15.08 4.17
C ASN A 34 -18.62 15.85 3.14
N PRO A 35 -19.45 16.84 3.57
CA PRO A 35 -20.33 17.62 2.69
C PRO A 35 -19.60 18.42 1.60
N TYR A 36 -18.32 18.75 1.80
CA TYR A 36 -17.53 19.54 0.84
C TYR A 36 -16.68 18.69 -0.09
N HIS A 37 -16.65 17.37 0.12
CA HIS A 37 -15.92 16.48 -0.74
C HIS A 37 -16.71 16.25 -2.03
N ARG A 38 -16.05 16.25 -3.19
CA ARG A 38 -16.65 15.84 -4.47
C ARG A 38 -16.26 14.39 -4.76
N PRO A 39 -16.90 13.37 -4.12
CA PRO A 39 -16.46 11.99 -4.20
C PRO A 39 -16.66 11.39 -5.59
N ALA A 40 -17.49 11.98 -6.44
CA ALA A 40 -17.86 11.42 -7.73
C ALA A 40 -16.65 11.08 -8.62
N VAL A 41 -15.69 11.99 -8.75
CA VAL A 41 -14.53 11.78 -9.63
C VAL A 41 -13.61 10.67 -9.09
N PRO A 42 -13.19 10.69 -7.80
CA PRO A 42 -12.43 9.58 -7.22
C PRO A 42 -13.17 8.23 -7.24
N VAL A 43 -14.49 8.21 -7.02
CA VAL A 43 -15.30 6.98 -7.07
C VAL A 43 -15.29 6.38 -8.46
N LEU A 44 -15.53 7.19 -9.49
CA LEU A 44 -15.48 6.73 -10.89
C LEU A 44 -14.09 6.21 -11.24
N GLY A 45 -13.02 6.92 -10.88
CA GLY A 45 -11.66 6.49 -11.12
C GLY A 45 -11.31 5.17 -10.42
N ALA A 46 -11.71 5.01 -9.16
CA ALA A 46 -11.48 3.76 -8.44
C ALA A 46 -12.28 2.58 -9.04
N PHE A 47 -13.53 2.83 -9.46
CA PHE A 47 -14.34 1.80 -10.09
C PHE A 47 -13.78 1.37 -11.46
N THR A 48 -13.33 2.31 -12.30
CA THR A 48 -12.72 1.98 -13.59
C THR A 48 -11.43 1.17 -13.42
N VAL A 49 -10.59 1.50 -12.43
CA VAL A 49 -9.39 0.73 -12.11
C VAL A 49 -9.74 -0.70 -11.69
N ILE A 50 -10.75 -0.89 -10.84
CA ILE A 50 -11.21 -2.24 -10.44
C ILE A 50 -11.68 -3.05 -11.65
N VAL A 51 -12.49 -2.45 -12.54
CA VAL A 51 -12.99 -3.12 -13.76
C VAL A 51 -11.84 -3.51 -14.69
N LEU A 52 -10.91 -2.58 -14.97
CA LEU A 52 -9.77 -2.84 -15.85
C LEU A 52 -8.81 -3.89 -15.29
N ALA A 53 -8.52 -3.82 -13.99
CA ALA A 53 -7.71 -4.82 -13.31
C ALA A 53 -8.37 -6.21 -13.32
N THR A 54 -9.68 -6.26 -13.14
CA THR A 54 -10.46 -7.51 -13.21
C THR A 54 -10.44 -8.08 -14.62
N TYR A 55 -10.57 -7.24 -15.64
CA TYR A 55 -10.49 -7.64 -17.04
C TYR A 55 -9.09 -8.17 -17.39
N ALA A 56 -8.03 -7.50 -16.95
CA ALA A 56 -6.65 -7.96 -17.16
C ALA A 56 -6.38 -9.31 -16.48
N THR A 57 -6.88 -9.50 -15.25
CA THR A 57 -6.71 -10.75 -14.49
C THR A 57 -7.50 -11.90 -15.11
N ALA A 58 -8.72 -11.63 -15.58
CA ALA A 58 -9.56 -12.57 -16.30
C ALA A 58 -8.86 -13.09 -17.56
N GLY A 59 -8.32 -12.19 -18.39
CA GLY A 59 -7.57 -12.55 -19.59
C GLY A 59 -6.25 -13.26 -19.30
N ALA A 60 -5.59 -12.95 -18.18
CA ALA A 60 -4.35 -13.59 -17.77
C ALA A 60 -4.53 -15.05 -17.30
N HIS A 61 -5.70 -15.38 -16.75
CA HIS A 61 -6.02 -16.71 -16.21
C HIS A 61 -7.03 -17.50 -17.06
N ASP A 62 -7.46 -16.94 -18.19
CA ASP A 62 -8.49 -17.52 -19.07
C ASP A 62 -9.81 -17.84 -18.33
N VAL A 63 -10.22 -16.94 -17.44
CA VAL A 63 -11.47 -17.03 -16.67
C VAL A 63 -12.49 -16.03 -17.21
N GLU A 64 -13.78 -16.38 -17.16
CA GLU A 64 -14.85 -15.46 -17.56
C GLU A 64 -14.84 -14.18 -16.72
N PHE A 65 -15.03 -13.04 -17.38
CA PHE A 65 -15.15 -11.76 -16.69
C PHE A 65 -16.45 -11.73 -15.87
N GLY A 66 -16.30 -11.74 -14.55
CA GLY A 66 -17.43 -11.79 -13.63
C GLY A 66 -16.98 -11.80 -12.18
N LEU A 67 -17.83 -12.33 -11.30
CA LEU A 67 -17.57 -12.35 -9.86
C LEU A 67 -16.33 -13.18 -9.51
N ASP A 68 -16.07 -14.28 -10.22
CA ASP A 68 -14.93 -15.14 -9.96
C ASP A 68 -13.62 -14.46 -10.38
N ALA A 69 -13.59 -13.79 -11.54
CA ALA A 69 -12.46 -12.95 -11.92
C ALA A 69 -12.22 -11.82 -10.93
N LEU A 70 -13.27 -11.17 -10.42
CA LEU A 70 -13.15 -10.11 -9.41
C LEU A 70 -12.54 -10.67 -8.11
N ARG A 71 -13.03 -11.82 -7.63
CA ARG A 71 -12.49 -12.51 -6.45
C ARG A 71 -11.02 -12.86 -6.63
N LEU A 72 -10.65 -13.42 -7.78
CA LEU A 72 -9.27 -13.76 -8.11
C LEU A 72 -8.38 -12.51 -8.13
N THR A 73 -8.86 -11.42 -8.71
CA THR A 73 -8.15 -10.14 -8.75
C THR A 73 -7.88 -9.61 -7.34
N MET A 74 -8.88 -9.66 -6.45
CA MET A 74 -8.71 -9.23 -5.06
C MET A 74 -7.75 -10.15 -4.29
N ALA A 75 -7.81 -11.46 -4.52
CA ALA A 75 -6.90 -12.43 -3.92
C ALA A 75 -5.44 -12.19 -4.36
N GLU A 76 -5.20 -11.94 -5.65
CA GLU A 76 -3.88 -11.58 -6.17
C GLU A 76 -3.36 -10.28 -5.55
N GLY A 77 -4.22 -9.31 -5.29
CA GLY A 77 -3.84 -8.09 -4.57
C GLY A 77 -3.37 -8.36 -3.15
N VAL A 78 -4.10 -9.18 -2.39
CA VAL A 78 -3.71 -9.57 -1.03
C VAL A 78 -2.39 -10.36 -1.05
N LEU A 79 -2.24 -11.31 -1.97
CA LEU A 79 -1.02 -12.08 -2.13
C LEU A 79 0.18 -11.20 -2.51
N ALA A 80 -0.03 -10.20 -3.38
CA ALA A 80 1.01 -9.23 -3.73
C ALA A 80 1.50 -8.46 -2.49
N ILE A 81 0.59 -8.02 -1.62
CA ILE A 81 0.95 -7.35 -0.35
C ILE A 81 1.74 -8.29 0.56
N ILE A 82 1.27 -9.53 0.75
CA ILE A 82 1.96 -10.53 1.58
C ILE A 82 3.37 -10.81 1.06
N ARG A 83 3.56 -10.86 -0.26
CA ARG A 83 4.87 -11.07 -0.89
C ARG A 83 5.84 -9.90 -0.68
N ILE A 84 5.33 -8.67 -0.60
CA ILE A 84 6.17 -7.47 -0.35
C ILE A 84 6.46 -7.28 1.15
N LEU A 85 5.63 -7.84 2.03
CA LEU A 85 5.72 -7.66 3.48
C LEU A 85 7.10 -7.97 4.09
N PRO A 86 7.82 -9.06 3.72
CA PRO A 86 9.16 -9.32 4.24
C PRO A 86 10.16 -8.20 3.89
N LEU A 87 10.08 -7.67 2.67
CA LEU A 87 10.93 -6.56 2.23
C LEU A 87 10.61 -5.28 3.01
N ALA A 88 9.32 -4.97 3.18
CA ALA A 88 8.89 -3.84 3.99
C ALA A 88 9.38 -3.96 5.44
N PHE A 89 9.30 -5.16 6.03
CA PHE A 89 9.80 -5.44 7.37
C PHE A 89 11.32 -5.24 7.48
N MET A 90 12.09 -5.69 6.50
CA MET A 90 13.53 -5.45 6.43
C MET A 90 13.86 -3.96 6.40
N ILE A 91 13.17 -3.19 5.55
CA ILE A 91 13.36 -1.73 5.45
C ILE A 91 13.05 -1.06 6.80
N LEU A 92 11.90 -1.38 7.40
CA LEU A 92 11.50 -0.85 8.70
C LEU A 92 12.52 -1.18 9.79
N THR A 93 13.03 -2.41 9.80
CA THR A 93 14.06 -2.85 10.75
C THR A 93 15.33 -2.01 10.62
N VAL A 94 15.81 -1.77 9.39
CA VAL A 94 16.98 -0.91 9.14
C VAL A 94 16.72 0.53 9.58
N MET A 95 15.52 1.07 9.32
CA MET A 95 15.16 2.42 9.74
C MET A 95 15.12 2.55 11.27
N LEU A 96 14.53 1.57 11.97
CA LEU A 96 14.48 1.53 13.43
C LEU A 96 15.88 1.39 14.03
N LEU A 97 16.74 0.57 13.43
CA LEU A 97 18.13 0.40 13.85
C LEU A 97 18.90 1.71 13.70
N ARG A 98 18.78 2.38 12.55
CA ARG A 98 19.37 3.71 12.33
C ARG A 98 18.86 4.75 13.32
N ALA A 99 17.57 4.73 13.62
CA ALA A 99 16.97 5.63 14.61
C ALA A 99 17.50 5.35 16.03
N SER A 100 17.70 4.07 16.37
CA SER A 100 18.21 3.65 17.68
C SER A 100 19.67 4.06 17.90
N PHE A 101 20.50 4.04 16.86
CA PHE A 101 21.90 4.50 16.94
C PHE A 101 22.08 5.99 16.69
N ARG A 102 21.01 6.73 16.41
CA ARG A 102 21.09 8.18 16.21
C ARG A 102 21.36 8.82 17.56
N LYS A 103 22.55 9.41 17.73
CA LYS A 103 22.88 10.20 18.93
C LYS A 103 21.80 11.27 19.11
N ARG A 104 21.25 11.37 20.33
CA ARG A 104 20.36 12.47 20.71
C ARG A 104 21.16 13.76 20.50
N PRO A 105 20.64 14.76 19.78
CA PRO A 105 21.26 16.09 19.77
C PRO A 105 21.47 16.51 21.22
N GLU A 106 22.60 17.16 21.53
CA GLU A 106 22.82 17.71 22.87
C GLU A 106 21.63 18.61 23.20
N ASP A 107 20.88 18.18 24.22
CA ASP A 107 19.62 18.82 24.59
C ASP A 107 20.01 20.10 25.35
N PRO A 108 19.78 21.31 24.77
CA PRO A 108 20.29 22.55 25.34
C PRO A 108 19.79 22.77 26.77
N LEU A 109 18.61 22.23 27.09
CA LEU A 109 18.01 22.31 28.42
C LEU A 109 18.71 21.39 29.43
N LEU A 110 19.18 20.21 29.01
CA LEU A 110 20.01 19.35 29.87
C LEU A 110 21.39 19.96 30.12
N ALA A 111 22.01 20.56 29.10
CA ALA A 111 23.29 21.25 29.25
C ALA A 111 23.21 22.42 30.26
N LEU A 112 22.09 23.16 30.25
CA LEU A 112 21.84 24.23 31.23
C LEU A 112 21.60 23.71 32.65
N LEU A 113 21.00 22.53 32.80
CA LEU A 113 20.79 21.90 34.12
C LEU A 113 22.10 21.38 34.72
N GLU A 114 22.96 20.76 33.92
CA GLU A 114 24.28 20.28 34.34
C GLU A 114 25.23 21.44 34.68
N ALA A 115 25.21 22.52 33.89
CA ALA A 115 25.99 23.72 34.19
C ALA A 115 25.56 24.40 35.51
N LYS A 116 24.27 24.31 35.87
CA LYS A 116 23.76 24.86 37.13
C LYS A 116 24.06 23.96 38.33
N SER A 117 24.09 22.63 38.16
CA SER A 117 24.40 21.70 39.27
C SER A 117 25.89 21.63 39.59
N GLY A 118 26.79 21.86 38.62
CA GLY A 118 28.25 21.90 38.82
C GLY A 118 28.81 23.20 39.40
N SER A 119 27.95 24.19 39.68
CA SER A 119 28.30 25.49 40.27
C SER A 119 28.09 25.55 41.80
N ALA A 120 27.82 24.42 42.46
CA ALA A 120 27.60 24.31 43.90
C ALA A 120 28.84 23.77 44.63
#